data_AF-A0AAW0HSW3-F1
#
_entry.id   AF-A0AAW0HSW3-F1
#
_cell.length_a   1.000
_cell.length_b   1.000
_cell.length_c   1.000
_cell.angle_alpha   90.00
_cell.angle_beta   90.00
_cell.angle_gamma   90.00
#
_symmetry.space_group_name_H-M   'P 1'
#
loop_
_entity.id
_entity.type
_entity.pdbx_description
1 polymer ?
#
loop_
_entity_poly.entity_id
_entity_poly.type
_entity_poly.pdbx_seq_one_letter_code
_entity_poly.pdbx_strand_id
1 'polypeptide(L)'
;MLLANMAVAHKIFRTFPEQALLRRHPPPQTKMLSDLVEFCDQMGLPMDVSSAGALNKSLTKTFGDDKYSLARKEVLTNMYSRPMQMALYFCSGMLQDQEQFRHYALNVPLYTHFTSPIRRFADVIVHRLLAAALGYSEQPDVEPDTLQKQADHCNDRRMASKRVQELSIGLFFAVLVKESGPLESEAMVMGVLNQAFDVLVLRFGVQKRIYCNALALRSYHFQKVGKKPELTLLWEPDDLEEEPVQQVITIFSLVDVVLQAEATALKYSAILKRPGPEHSLGLEKESDEEPED
;
A
#
# COMPACT_ATOMS: atom_id res chain seq x y z
N MET A 1 3.54 -17.24 -16.12
CA MET A 1 2.58 -16.33 -16.81
C MET A 1 3.24 -15.04 -17.31
N LEU A 2 4.09 -14.36 -16.52
CA LEU A 2 4.76 -13.11 -16.95
C LEU A 2 5.54 -13.26 -18.26
N LEU A 3 6.39 -14.28 -18.37
CA LEU A 3 7.17 -14.54 -19.58
C LEU A 3 6.27 -14.72 -20.83
N ALA A 4 5.14 -15.42 -20.70
CA ALA A 4 4.19 -15.59 -21.80
C ALA A 4 3.57 -14.25 -22.21
N ASN A 5 3.13 -13.44 -21.24
CA ASN A 5 2.61 -12.09 -21.51
C ASN A 5 3.65 -11.20 -22.20
N MET A 6 4.92 -11.25 -21.77
CA MET A 6 6.02 -10.49 -22.39
C MET A 6 6.32 -10.96 -23.81
N ALA A 7 6.43 -12.27 -24.02
CA ALA A 7 6.68 -12.86 -25.34
C ALA A 7 5.59 -12.46 -26.34
N VAL A 8 4.32 -12.51 -25.92
CA VAL A 8 3.19 -12.09 -26.74
C VAL A 8 3.21 -10.58 -26.98
N ALA A 9 3.51 -9.76 -25.97
CA ALA A 9 3.65 -8.31 -26.14
C ALA A 9 4.68 -7.96 -27.21
N HIS A 10 5.86 -8.58 -27.16
CA HIS A 10 6.90 -8.40 -28.18
C HIS A 10 6.45 -8.88 -29.57
N LYS A 11 5.77 -10.04 -29.64
CA LYS A 11 5.31 -10.61 -30.91
C LYS A 11 4.27 -9.72 -31.60
N ILE A 12 3.24 -9.28 -30.88
CA ILE A 12 2.16 -8.45 -31.47
C ILE A 12 2.67 -7.06 -31.83
N PHE A 13 3.51 -6.43 -30.99
CA PHE A 13 4.04 -5.09 -31.26
C PHE A 13 5.01 -5.09 -32.44
N ARG A 14 5.88 -6.10 -32.55
CA ARG A 14 6.78 -6.23 -33.70
C ARG A 14 6.03 -6.44 -35.01
N THR A 15 4.89 -7.13 -34.98
CA THR A 15 4.09 -7.39 -36.20
C THR A 15 3.15 -6.22 -36.53
N PHE A 16 2.58 -5.57 -35.53
CA PHE A 16 1.60 -4.49 -35.68
C PHE A 16 2.00 -3.28 -34.79
N PRO A 17 3.00 -2.49 -35.19
CA PRO A 17 3.56 -1.42 -34.34
C PRO A 17 2.55 -0.33 -33.99
N GLU A 18 1.56 -0.07 -34.85
CA GLU A 18 0.53 0.96 -34.63
C GLU A 18 -0.77 0.41 -34.00
N GLN A 19 -0.91 -0.92 -33.90
CA GLN A 19 -2.18 -1.57 -33.52
C GLN A 19 -2.00 -2.66 -32.46
N ALA A 20 -0.93 -2.59 -31.65
CA ALA A 20 -0.74 -3.52 -30.55
C ALA A 20 -1.48 -3.03 -29.30
N LEU A 21 -2.29 -3.92 -28.72
CA LEU A 21 -2.85 -3.68 -27.39
C LEU A 21 -1.81 -4.06 -26.32
N LEU A 22 -1.24 -3.05 -25.67
CA LEU A 22 -0.21 -3.18 -24.66
C LEU A 22 -0.69 -2.69 -23.30
N ARG A 23 0.14 -2.89 -22.29
CA ARG A 23 -0.13 -2.51 -20.91
C ARG A 23 1.10 -1.91 -20.25
N ARG A 24 1.09 -0.58 -20.08
CA ARG A 24 2.17 0.20 -19.46
C ARG A 24 1.90 0.47 -17.99
N HIS A 25 2.95 0.85 -17.27
CA HIS A 25 2.84 1.33 -15.89
C HIS A 25 3.75 2.55 -15.73
N PRO A 26 3.19 3.77 -15.69
CA PRO A 26 3.97 4.98 -15.48
C PRO A 26 4.73 4.94 -14.14
N PRO A 27 5.81 5.72 -14.00
CA PRO A 27 6.51 5.87 -12.73
C PRO A 27 5.62 6.55 -11.66
N PRO A 28 6.01 6.46 -10.37
CA PRO A 28 5.30 7.14 -9.29
C PRO A 28 5.24 8.65 -9.48
N GLN A 29 4.27 9.30 -8.84
CA GLN A 29 4.18 10.77 -8.83
C GLN A 29 5.37 11.38 -8.08
N THR A 30 6.19 12.17 -8.78
CA THR A 30 7.49 12.67 -8.28
C THR A 30 7.37 13.40 -6.95
N LYS A 31 6.41 14.33 -6.83
CA LYS A 31 6.23 15.12 -5.61
C LYS A 31 5.88 14.24 -4.41
N MET A 32 4.87 13.38 -4.56
CA MET A 32 4.44 12.46 -3.49
C MET A 32 5.55 11.48 -3.08
N LEU A 33 6.35 11.01 -4.05
CA LEU A 33 7.48 10.14 -3.76
C LEU A 33 8.59 10.89 -3.01
N SER A 34 8.92 12.11 -3.43
CA SER A 34 9.91 12.97 -2.77
C SER A 34 9.51 13.29 -1.33
N ASP A 35 8.25 13.70 -1.11
CA ASP A 35 7.73 14.01 0.22
C ASP A 35 7.82 12.77 1.14
N LEU A 36 7.56 11.57 0.60
CA LEU A 36 7.65 10.32 1.37
C LEU A 36 9.10 9.91 1.66
N VAL A 37 10.05 10.17 0.76
CA VAL A 37 11.48 9.96 1.01
C VAL A 37 11.97 10.86 2.13
N GLU A 38 11.63 12.15 2.09
CA GLU A 38 11.99 13.09 3.15
C GLU A 38 11.38 12.65 4.49
N PHE A 39 10.13 12.20 4.48
CA PHE A 39 9.50 11.64 5.67
C PHE A 39 10.24 10.42 6.23
N CYS A 40 10.68 9.48 5.39
CA CYS A 40 11.42 8.30 5.85
C CYS A 40 12.80 8.68 6.40
N ASP A 41 13.48 9.64 5.79
CA ASP A 41 14.76 10.18 6.28
C ASP A 41 14.61 10.78 7.69
N GLN A 42 13.55 11.55 7.93
CA GLN A 42 13.23 12.10 9.26
C GLN A 42 12.99 11.03 10.33
N MET A 43 12.57 9.83 9.93
CA MET A 43 12.39 8.67 10.81
C MET A 43 13.67 7.85 10.98
N GLY A 44 14.79 8.25 10.39
CA GLY A 44 16.05 7.51 10.41
C GLY A 44 16.06 6.30 9.46
N LEU A 45 15.20 6.33 8.44
CA LEU A 45 15.04 5.26 7.44
C LEU A 45 15.41 5.79 6.05
N PRO A 46 16.70 5.92 5.72
CA PRO A 46 17.13 6.34 4.39
C PRO A 46 16.73 5.28 3.35
N MET A 47 15.95 5.70 2.35
CA MET A 47 15.40 4.82 1.30
C MET A 47 15.92 5.26 -0.07
N ASP A 48 16.55 4.34 -0.81
CA ASP A 48 16.86 4.57 -2.22
C ASP A 48 15.62 4.23 -3.06
N VAL A 49 15.10 5.25 -3.77
CA VAL A 49 13.91 5.17 -4.62
C VAL A 49 14.21 5.57 -6.07
N SER A 50 15.48 5.61 -6.46
CA SER A 50 15.95 6.03 -7.78
C SER A 50 15.37 5.21 -8.94
N SER A 51 14.96 3.96 -8.66
CA SER A 51 14.32 3.07 -9.61
C SER A 51 13.38 2.10 -8.89
N ALA A 52 12.52 1.39 -9.65
CA ALA A 52 11.66 0.35 -9.08
C ALA A 52 12.47 -0.76 -8.37
N GLY A 53 13.63 -1.13 -8.93
CA GLY A 53 14.53 -2.13 -8.34
C GLY A 53 15.20 -1.61 -7.06
N ALA A 54 15.64 -0.35 -7.05
CA ALA A 54 16.20 0.29 -5.87
C ALA A 54 15.16 0.40 -4.74
N LEU A 55 13.93 0.83 -5.04
CA LEU A 55 12.84 0.88 -4.07
C LEU A 55 12.55 -0.51 -3.49
N ASN A 56 12.42 -1.54 -4.35
CA ASN A 56 12.19 -2.90 -3.88
C ASN A 56 13.34 -3.39 -3.00
N LYS A 57 14.60 -3.09 -3.36
CA LYS A 57 15.76 -3.41 -2.54
C LYS A 57 15.71 -2.68 -1.19
N SER A 58 15.35 -1.40 -1.16
CA SER A 58 15.21 -0.62 0.08
C SER A 58 14.10 -1.17 0.99
N LEU A 59 12.95 -1.57 0.43
CA LEU A 59 11.84 -2.17 1.18
C LEU A 59 12.14 -3.58 1.69
N THR A 60 13.00 -4.33 1.00
CA THR A 60 13.36 -5.70 1.36
C THR A 60 14.68 -5.81 2.09
N LYS A 61 15.49 -4.74 2.14
CA LYS A 61 16.66 -4.61 2.99
C LYS A 61 16.15 -4.62 4.43
N THR A 62 16.05 -5.81 4.98
CA THR A 62 15.51 -6.08 6.30
C THR A 62 16.32 -5.32 7.33
N PHE A 63 15.60 -4.57 8.17
CA PHE A 63 16.11 -3.98 9.40
C PHE A 63 15.93 -4.97 10.57
N GLY A 64 16.06 -6.29 10.32
CA GLY A 64 15.75 -7.38 11.28
C GLY A 64 14.79 -8.44 10.71
N ASP A 65 14.74 -9.61 11.36
CA ASP A 65 13.76 -10.70 11.09
C ASP A 65 12.69 -10.82 12.21
N ASP A 66 12.63 -9.80 13.07
CA ASP A 66 11.67 -9.71 14.15
C ASP A 66 10.30 -9.19 13.65
N LYS A 67 9.28 -9.37 14.50
CA LYS A 67 7.91 -8.92 14.21
C LYS A 67 7.81 -7.42 13.92
N TYR A 68 8.61 -6.60 14.61
CA TYR A 68 8.59 -5.15 14.44
C TYR A 68 9.07 -4.76 13.04
N SER A 69 10.15 -5.38 12.58
CA SER A 69 10.72 -5.17 11.24
C SER A 69 9.77 -5.63 10.13
N LEU A 70 9.05 -6.73 10.33
CA LEU A 70 7.99 -7.18 9.42
C LEU A 70 6.81 -6.19 9.39
N ALA A 71 6.34 -5.73 10.55
CA ALA A 71 5.27 -4.75 10.64
C ALA A 71 5.66 -3.42 9.98
N ARG A 72 6.88 -2.95 10.20
CA ARG A 72 7.42 -1.73 9.57
C ARG A 72 7.51 -1.88 8.05
N LYS A 73 7.93 -3.05 7.55
CA LYS A 73 7.93 -3.35 6.12
C LYS A 73 6.52 -3.27 5.53
N GLU A 74 5.49 -3.80 6.20
CA GLU A 74 4.09 -3.71 5.75
C GLU A 74 3.60 -2.25 5.71
N VAL A 75 3.91 -1.46 6.75
CA VAL A 75 3.58 -0.03 6.78
C VAL A 75 4.28 0.73 5.64
N LEU A 76 5.59 0.53 5.46
CA LEU A 76 6.35 1.17 4.38
C LEU A 76 5.81 0.74 3.00
N THR A 77 5.51 -0.54 2.81
CA THR A 77 4.90 -1.04 1.57
C THR A 77 3.58 -0.34 1.27
N ASN A 78 2.76 -0.15 2.30
CA ASN A 78 1.52 0.60 2.16
C ASN A 78 1.77 2.07 1.81
N MET A 79 2.67 2.75 2.53
CA MET A 79 3.01 4.16 2.28
C MET A 79 3.53 4.38 0.85
N TYR A 80 4.49 3.56 0.40
CA TYR A 80 5.08 3.64 -0.94
C TYR A 80 4.14 3.19 -2.06
N SER A 81 3.00 2.58 -1.74
CA SER A 81 1.94 2.33 -2.73
C SER A 81 1.16 3.59 -3.11
N ARG A 82 1.13 4.62 -2.24
CA ARG A 82 0.33 5.85 -2.46
C ARG A 82 0.81 6.71 -3.63
N PRO A 83 2.13 6.91 -3.84
CA PRO A 83 2.63 7.64 -5.02
C PRO A 83 2.52 6.84 -6.32
N MET A 84 2.30 5.52 -6.26
CA MET A 84 2.24 4.66 -7.45
C MET A 84 1.04 5.01 -8.32
N GLN A 85 1.25 5.01 -9.63
CA GLN A 85 0.17 5.23 -10.58
C GLN A 85 -0.51 3.92 -10.97
N MET A 86 -1.72 4.01 -11.50
CA MET A 86 -2.37 2.83 -12.04
C MET A 86 -1.72 2.43 -13.36
N ALA A 87 -1.45 1.15 -13.53
CA ALA A 87 -1.07 0.60 -14.83
C ALA A 87 -2.25 0.63 -15.81
N LEU A 88 -1.99 0.94 -17.07
CA LEU A 88 -2.99 1.26 -18.10
C LEU A 88 -2.81 0.36 -19.33
N TYR A 89 -3.92 -0.13 -19.88
CA TYR A 89 -3.95 -0.61 -21.26
C TYR A 89 -3.88 0.59 -22.21
N PHE A 90 -3.25 0.40 -23.36
CA PHE A 90 -3.17 1.42 -24.40
C PHE A 90 -2.92 0.78 -25.77
N CYS A 91 -3.32 1.47 -26.82
CA CYS A 91 -2.96 1.17 -28.20
C CYS A 91 -1.58 1.76 -28.51
N SER A 92 -0.68 0.95 -29.08
CA SER A 92 0.69 1.40 -29.36
C SER A 92 0.75 2.60 -30.31
N GLY A 93 -0.08 2.67 -31.34
CA GLY A 93 -0.07 3.80 -32.30
C GLY A 93 -0.63 5.11 -31.75
N MET A 94 -1.22 5.11 -30.55
CA MET A 94 -1.74 6.33 -29.90
C MET A 94 -0.73 6.97 -28.95
N LEU A 95 0.45 6.35 -28.74
CA LEU A 95 1.49 6.86 -27.86
C LEU A 95 2.83 6.91 -28.61
N GLN A 96 3.31 8.11 -28.91
CA GLN A 96 4.49 8.30 -29.75
C GLN A 96 5.81 7.92 -29.05
N ASP A 97 5.92 8.23 -27.75
CA ASP A 97 7.14 8.00 -26.98
C ASP A 97 7.19 6.56 -26.44
N GLN A 98 8.04 5.74 -27.05
CA GLN A 98 8.19 4.33 -26.69
C GLN A 98 8.78 4.13 -25.28
N GLU A 99 9.50 5.10 -24.72
CA GLU A 99 9.98 5.01 -23.32
C GLU A 99 8.80 4.99 -22.33
N GLN A 100 7.65 5.52 -22.71
CA GLN A 100 6.44 5.48 -21.89
C GLN A 100 5.71 4.14 -21.93
N PHE A 101 6.11 3.20 -22.81
CA PHE A 101 5.52 1.86 -22.90
C PHE A 101 5.94 0.98 -21.73
N ARG A 102 7.06 1.37 -21.08
CA ARG A 102 7.66 0.65 -19.97
C ARG A 102 6.65 0.37 -18.86
N HIS A 103 6.83 -0.77 -18.23
CA HIS A 103 6.08 -1.13 -17.04
C HIS A 103 6.95 -0.94 -15.79
N TYR A 104 6.86 0.23 -15.13
CA TYR A 104 7.71 0.63 -14.00
C TYR A 104 7.95 -0.49 -12.98
N ALA A 105 6.89 -1.01 -12.36
CA ALA A 105 7.02 -2.03 -11.30
C ALA A 105 7.57 -3.38 -11.77
N LEU A 106 7.45 -3.71 -13.06
CA LEU A 106 8.00 -4.96 -13.63
C LEU A 106 9.39 -4.75 -14.23
N ASN A 107 9.82 -3.49 -14.36
CA ASN A 107 11.04 -3.07 -15.02
C ASN A 107 11.27 -3.71 -16.41
N VAL A 108 10.22 -3.76 -17.23
CA VAL A 108 10.28 -4.29 -18.62
C VAL A 108 9.83 -3.25 -19.64
N PRO A 109 10.37 -3.28 -20.88
CA PRO A 109 10.02 -2.31 -21.91
C PRO A 109 8.63 -2.53 -22.51
N LEU A 110 8.19 -3.78 -22.62
CA LEU A 110 6.90 -4.15 -23.21
C LEU A 110 6.19 -5.18 -22.34
N TYR A 111 4.89 -4.99 -22.17
CA TYR A 111 4.03 -5.90 -21.44
C TYR A 111 2.60 -5.82 -21.98
N THR A 112 1.86 -6.92 -21.89
CA THR A 112 0.42 -6.97 -22.15
C THR A 112 -0.23 -8.04 -21.27
N HIS A 113 -1.54 -8.23 -21.37
CA HIS A 113 -2.21 -9.39 -20.80
C HIS A 113 -2.69 -10.33 -21.89
N PHE A 114 -2.35 -11.61 -21.76
CA PHE A 114 -2.71 -12.65 -22.72
C PHE A 114 -3.26 -13.92 -22.04
N THR A 115 -2.86 -14.18 -20.81
CA THR A 115 -3.01 -15.49 -20.13
C THR A 115 -4.37 -15.74 -19.49
N SER A 116 -5.39 -14.89 -19.68
CA SER A 116 -6.71 -15.08 -19.06
C SER A 116 -7.89 -14.52 -19.88
N PRO A 117 -8.10 -14.95 -21.14
CA PRO A 117 -9.16 -14.44 -22.03
C PRO A 117 -10.59 -14.67 -21.51
N ILE A 118 -10.83 -15.71 -20.70
CA ILE A 118 -12.16 -16.01 -20.14
C ILE A 118 -12.69 -14.88 -19.24
N ARG A 119 -11.79 -14.19 -18.52
CA ARG A 119 -12.15 -13.23 -17.46
C ARG A 119 -11.63 -11.81 -17.73
N ARG A 120 -11.02 -11.55 -18.88
CA ARG A 120 -10.47 -10.25 -19.27
C ARG A 120 -10.58 -10.05 -20.78
N PHE A 121 -11.32 -9.02 -21.19
CA PHE A 121 -11.51 -8.72 -22.61
C PHE A 121 -10.22 -8.23 -23.31
N ALA A 122 -9.33 -7.55 -22.59
CA ALA A 122 -8.02 -7.15 -23.13
C ALA A 122 -7.23 -8.36 -23.66
N ASP A 123 -7.26 -9.48 -22.95
CA ASP A 123 -6.63 -10.72 -23.40
C ASP A 123 -7.30 -11.25 -24.68
N VAL A 124 -8.63 -11.14 -24.84
CA VAL A 124 -9.33 -11.57 -26.07
C VAL A 124 -8.85 -10.77 -27.28
N ILE A 125 -8.68 -9.44 -27.14
CA ILE A 125 -8.13 -8.60 -28.20
C ILE A 125 -6.71 -9.06 -28.56
N VAL A 126 -5.87 -9.28 -27.55
CA VAL A 126 -4.49 -9.74 -27.73
C VAL A 126 -4.43 -11.13 -28.38
N HIS A 127 -5.35 -12.04 -28.04
CA HIS A 127 -5.47 -13.35 -28.69
C HIS A 127 -5.79 -13.22 -30.19
N ARG A 128 -6.70 -12.31 -30.57
CA ARG A 128 -7.01 -12.03 -31.99
C ARG A 128 -5.81 -11.44 -32.73
N LEU A 129 -5.12 -10.48 -32.12
CA LEU A 129 -3.89 -9.90 -32.66
C LEU A 129 -2.80 -10.96 -32.82
N LEU A 130 -2.62 -11.85 -31.84
CA LEU A 130 -1.63 -12.91 -31.94
C LEU A 130 -2.00 -13.94 -33.02
N ALA A 131 -3.27 -14.31 -33.15
CA ALA A 131 -3.74 -15.20 -34.22
C ALA A 131 -3.43 -14.62 -35.60
N ALA A 132 -3.69 -13.33 -35.82
CA ALA A 132 -3.32 -12.64 -37.05
C ALA A 132 -1.80 -12.58 -37.25
N ALA A 133 -1.03 -12.29 -36.19
CA ALA A 133 0.44 -12.26 -36.25
C ALA A 133 1.08 -13.63 -36.56
N LEU A 134 0.32 -14.71 -36.45
CA LEU A 134 0.69 -16.09 -36.79
C LEU A 134 0.07 -16.56 -38.12
N GLY A 135 -0.74 -15.73 -38.78
CA GLY A 135 -1.42 -16.09 -40.04
C GLY A 135 -2.62 -17.03 -39.87
N TYR A 136 -3.18 -17.16 -38.66
CA TYR A 136 -4.39 -17.95 -38.42
C TYR A 136 -5.68 -17.19 -38.76
N SER A 137 -5.59 -15.87 -38.92
CA SER A 137 -6.67 -14.99 -39.36
C SER A 137 -6.08 -13.79 -40.08
N GLU A 138 -6.91 -13.06 -40.81
CA GLU A 138 -6.54 -11.74 -41.32
C GLU A 138 -6.23 -10.76 -40.18
N GLN A 139 -5.44 -9.73 -40.49
CA GLN A 139 -5.19 -8.63 -39.56
C GLN A 139 -6.51 -7.93 -39.21
N PRO A 140 -6.81 -7.70 -37.92
CA PRO A 140 -8.00 -6.96 -37.54
C PRO A 140 -7.95 -5.55 -38.15
N ASP A 141 -8.94 -5.22 -38.99
CA ASP A 141 -9.13 -3.89 -39.55
C ASP A 141 -9.70 -2.95 -38.49
N VAL A 142 -8.85 -2.60 -37.51
CA VAL A 142 -9.21 -1.77 -36.36
C VAL A 142 -8.30 -0.56 -36.32
N GLU A 143 -8.89 0.62 -36.53
CA GLU A 143 -8.18 1.89 -36.41
C GLU A 143 -7.57 2.07 -35.01
N PRO A 144 -6.36 2.65 -34.89
CA PRO A 144 -5.69 2.86 -33.60
C PRO A 144 -6.56 3.58 -32.55
N ASP A 145 -7.36 4.56 -32.97
CA ASP A 145 -8.31 5.28 -32.11
C ASP A 145 -9.41 4.37 -31.56
N THR A 146 -9.93 3.46 -32.39
CA THR A 146 -10.95 2.48 -31.97
C THR A 146 -10.36 1.50 -30.95
N LEU A 147 -9.13 1.03 -31.19
CA LEU A 147 -8.43 0.15 -30.24
C LEU A 147 -8.13 0.87 -28.92
N GLN A 148 -7.79 2.17 -28.97
CA GLN A 148 -7.58 2.96 -27.75
C GLN A 148 -8.86 3.16 -26.95
N LYS A 149 -10.00 3.43 -27.60
CA LYS A 149 -11.30 3.48 -26.93
C LYS A 149 -11.64 2.16 -26.21
N GLN A 150 -11.30 1.02 -26.82
CA GLN A 150 -11.44 -0.29 -26.17
C GLN A 150 -10.49 -0.44 -24.97
N ALA A 151 -9.25 0.05 -25.09
CA ALA A 151 -8.28 0.06 -24.01
C ALA A 151 -8.75 0.93 -22.82
N ASP A 152 -9.28 2.12 -23.09
CA ASP A 152 -9.84 3.04 -22.10
C ASP A 152 -11.02 2.42 -21.37
N HIS A 153 -11.95 1.80 -22.10
CA HIS A 153 -13.05 1.06 -21.49
C HIS A 153 -12.53 -0.09 -20.61
N CYS A 154 -11.52 -0.84 -21.07
CA CYS A 154 -10.90 -1.89 -20.26
C CYS A 154 -10.23 -1.33 -18.99
N ASN A 155 -9.65 -0.13 -19.05
CA ASN A 155 -9.08 0.55 -17.89
C ASN A 155 -10.18 0.93 -16.88
N ASP A 156 -11.24 1.58 -17.34
CA ASP A 156 -12.38 1.99 -16.50
C ASP A 156 -13.02 0.80 -15.79
N ARG A 157 -13.34 -0.26 -16.55
CA ARG A 157 -13.94 -1.47 -15.98
C ARG A 157 -13.01 -2.21 -15.04
N ARG A 158 -11.69 -2.20 -15.29
CA ARG A 158 -10.70 -2.77 -14.38
C ARG A 158 -10.63 -2.00 -13.06
N MET A 159 -10.66 -0.67 -13.10
CA MET A 159 -10.68 0.17 -11.90
C MET A 159 -11.96 -0.03 -11.10
N ALA A 160 -13.12 -0.01 -11.77
CA ALA A 160 -14.41 -0.28 -11.14
C ALA A 160 -14.45 -1.68 -10.51
N SER A 161 -13.98 -2.71 -11.22
CA SER A 161 -13.91 -4.08 -10.71
C SER A 161 -13.03 -4.19 -9.46
N LYS A 162 -11.85 -3.56 -9.46
CA LYS A 162 -10.96 -3.56 -8.29
C LYS A 162 -11.64 -2.92 -7.08
N ARG A 163 -12.29 -1.76 -7.28
CA ARG A 163 -13.03 -1.07 -6.21
C ARG A 163 -14.16 -1.92 -5.64
N VAL A 164 -14.93 -2.60 -6.49
CA VAL A 164 -16.01 -3.49 -6.02
C VAL A 164 -15.46 -4.68 -5.24
N GLN A 165 -14.33 -5.27 -5.66
CA GLN A 165 -13.67 -6.35 -4.93
C GLN A 165 -13.21 -5.89 -3.54
N GLU A 166 -12.56 -4.73 -3.44
CA GLU A 166 -12.12 -4.15 -2.16
C GLU A 166 -13.31 -3.80 -1.26
N LEU A 167 -14.37 -3.20 -1.81
CA LEU A 167 -15.60 -2.91 -1.06
C LEU A 167 -16.31 -4.18 -0.57
N SER A 168 -16.28 -5.25 -1.36
CA SER A 168 -16.83 -6.54 -0.96
C SER A 168 -16.05 -7.12 0.22
N ILE A 169 -14.71 -7.11 0.18
CA ILE A 169 -13.88 -7.51 1.32
C ILE A 169 -14.21 -6.65 2.55
N GLY A 170 -14.30 -5.33 2.39
CA GLY A 170 -14.65 -4.41 3.47
C GLY A 170 -16.03 -4.67 4.08
N LEU A 171 -17.03 -5.00 3.26
CA LEU A 171 -18.38 -5.38 3.68
C LEU A 171 -18.33 -6.64 4.56
N PHE A 172 -17.71 -7.71 4.08
CA PHE A 172 -17.61 -8.97 4.82
C PHE A 172 -16.77 -8.83 6.09
N PHE A 173 -15.71 -8.02 6.05
CA PHE A 173 -14.90 -7.74 7.23
C PHE A 173 -15.67 -6.95 8.30
N ALA A 174 -16.49 -5.97 7.91
CA ALA A 174 -17.34 -5.25 8.85
C ALA A 174 -18.39 -6.17 9.51
N VAL A 175 -18.95 -7.11 8.74
CA VAL A 175 -19.85 -8.15 9.29
C VAL A 175 -19.09 -9.09 10.23
N LEU A 176 -17.87 -9.51 9.88
CA LEU A 176 -17.04 -10.35 10.74
C LEU A 176 -16.80 -9.71 12.11
N VAL A 177 -16.43 -8.43 12.14
CA VAL A 177 -16.21 -7.68 13.39
C VAL A 177 -17.49 -7.59 14.22
N LYS A 178 -18.65 -7.46 13.57
CA LYS A 178 -19.94 -7.39 14.26
C LYS A 178 -20.36 -8.72 14.87
N GLU A 179 -20.25 -9.80 14.10
CA GLU A 179 -20.78 -11.12 14.49
C GLU A 179 -19.81 -11.92 15.37
N SER A 180 -18.51 -11.67 15.27
CA SER A 180 -17.49 -12.40 16.05
C SER A 180 -17.10 -11.71 17.36
N GLY A 181 -17.70 -10.55 17.66
CA GLY A 181 -17.33 -9.72 18.81
C GLY A 181 -16.00 -8.97 18.62
N PRO A 182 -15.47 -8.35 19.69
CA PRO A 182 -14.23 -7.56 19.64
C PRO A 182 -13.05 -8.37 19.11
N LEU A 183 -12.35 -7.85 18.09
CA LEU A 183 -11.21 -8.53 17.47
C LEU A 183 -9.90 -7.86 17.85
N GLU A 184 -9.01 -8.62 18.49
CA GLU A 184 -7.69 -8.11 18.92
C GLU A 184 -6.61 -8.35 17.87
N SER A 185 -5.73 -7.36 17.72
CA SER A 185 -4.57 -7.44 16.84
C SER A 185 -3.50 -6.44 17.26
N GLU A 186 -2.24 -6.82 17.05
CA GLU A 186 -1.14 -5.86 16.95
C GLU A 186 -1.41 -4.92 15.76
N ALA A 187 -1.00 -3.67 15.91
CA ALA A 187 -1.05 -2.64 14.88
C ALA A 187 0.21 -1.79 14.94
N MET A 188 0.55 -1.17 13.81
CA MET A 188 1.67 -0.24 13.76
C MET A 188 1.21 1.15 13.34
N VAL A 189 1.68 2.16 14.07
CA VAL A 189 1.34 3.56 13.83
C VAL A 189 1.94 4.05 12.51
N MET A 190 1.08 4.58 11.64
CA MET A 190 1.43 5.13 10.34
C MET A 190 1.58 6.65 10.36
N GLY A 191 0.82 7.33 11.23
CA GLY A 191 0.82 8.78 11.30
C GLY A 191 0.25 9.27 12.62
N VAL A 192 0.72 10.42 13.08
CA VAL A 192 0.35 11.01 14.37
C VAL A 192 -0.17 12.43 14.12
N LEU A 193 -1.34 12.73 14.69
CA LEU A 193 -2.00 14.03 14.68
C LEU A 193 -2.08 14.55 16.13
N ASN A 194 -2.55 15.79 16.29
CA ASN A 194 -2.67 16.44 17.59
C ASN A 194 -3.71 15.81 18.54
N GLN A 195 -4.72 15.10 18.01
CA GLN A 195 -5.81 14.49 18.78
C GLN A 195 -6.16 13.06 18.35
N ALA A 196 -5.34 12.47 17.47
CA ALA A 196 -5.57 11.15 16.92
C ALA A 196 -4.28 10.58 16.31
N PHE A 197 -4.26 9.30 16.00
CA PHE A 197 -3.21 8.67 15.23
C PHE A 197 -3.78 7.57 14.34
N ASP A 198 -3.15 7.34 13.20
CA ASP A 198 -3.54 6.33 12.21
C ASP A 198 -2.68 5.08 12.40
N VAL A 199 -3.30 3.90 12.38
CA VAL A 199 -2.65 2.61 12.55
C VAL A 199 -2.97 1.66 11.40
N LEU A 200 -2.01 0.80 11.05
CA LEU A 200 -2.21 -0.39 10.23
C LEU A 200 -2.41 -1.60 11.14
N VAL A 201 -3.60 -2.19 11.12
CA VAL A 201 -3.92 -3.38 11.92
C VAL A 201 -3.38 -4.62 11.23
N LEU A 202 -2.32 -5.22 11.80
CA LEU A 202 -1.44 -6.13 11.08
C LEU A 202 -2.13 -7.44 10.66
N ARG A 203 -2.98 -8.02 11.51
CA ARG A 203 -3.68 -9.28 11.19
C ARG A 203 -4.64 -9.15 10.01
N PHE A 204 -5.19 -7.96 9.79
CA PHE A 204 -6.30 -7.76 8.85
C PHE A 204 -5.95 -6.83 7.68
N GLY A 205 -4.81 -6.13 7.73
CA GLY A 205 -4.39 -5.20 6.70
C GLY A 205 -5.29 -3.96 6.57
N VAL A 206 -6.06 -3.62 7.61
CA VAL A 206 -6.98 -2.47 7.60
C VAL A 206 -6.34 -1.26 8.27
N GLN A 207 -6.62 -0.07 7.73
CA GLN A 207 -6.19 1.19 8.33
C GLN A 207 -7.31 1.78 9.17
N LYS A 208 -6.98 2.23 10.37
CA LYS A 208 -7.92 2.90 11.26
C LYS A 208 -7.30 4.09 11.96
N ARG A 209 -8.14 5.09 12.17
CA ARG A 209 -7.82 6.22 13.02
C ARG A 209 -8.32 5.94 14.43
N ILE A 210 -7.43 6.12 15.41
CA ILE A 210 -7.75 6.08 16.84
C ILE A 210 -7.76 7.52 17.33
N TYR A 211 -8.87 7.93 17.93
CA TYR A 211 -9.03 9.28 18.48
C TYR A 211 -8.83 9.27 19.98
N CYS A 212 -8.13 10.27 20.52
CA CYS A 212 -7.85 10.34 21.96
C CYS A 212 -9.13 10.42 22.81
N ASN A 213 -10.22 10.99 22.27
CA ASN A 213 -11.50 11.10 22.96
C ASN A 213 -12.24 9.76 23.14
N ALA A 214 -11.83 8.72 22.42
CA ALA A 214 -12.37 7.37 22.55
C ALA A 214 -11.57 6.51 23.55
N LEU A 215 -10.50 7.05 24.13
CA LEU A 215 -9.62 6.38 25.07
C LEU A 215 -9.86 6.90 26.50
N ALA A 216 -9.69 6.03 27.50
CA ALA A 216 -9.78 6.38 28.92
C ALA A 216 -8.51 7.09 29.39
N LEU A 217 -8.35 8.34 28.96
CA LEU A 217 -7.17 9.16 29.24
C LEU A 217 -7.49 10.24 30.26
N ARG A 218 -6.60 10.41 31.22
CA ARG A 218 -6.58 11.56 32.12
C ARG A 218 -6.17 12.83 31.37
N SER A 219 -5.17 12.71 30.51
CA SER A 219 -4.69 13.79 29.64
C SER A 219 -3.88 13.23 28.47
N TYR A 220 -3.65 14.07 27.46
CA TYR A 220 -2.72 13.78 26.38
C TYR A 220 -2.04 15.07 25.91
N HIS A 221 -0.81 14.95 25.42
CA HIS A 221 -0.03 16.06 24.91
C HIS A 221 0.61 15.70 23.57
N PHE A 222 0.40 16.57 22.58
CA PHE A 222 1.07 16.45 21.29
C PHE A 222 2.28 17.37 21.25
N GLN A 223 3.42 16.81 20.87
CA GLN A 223 4.66 17.56 20.69
C GLN A 223 5.36 17.14 19.40
N LYS A 224 6.24 18.01 18.91
CA LYS A 224 7.20 17.66 17.87
C LYS A 224 8.59 17.69 18.47
N VAL A 225 9.16 16.52 18.75
CA VAL A 225 10.54 16.39 19.21
C VAL A 225 11.42 16.37 17.97
N GLY A 226 12.09 17.49 17.70
CA GLY A 226 12.77 17.72 16.42
C GLY A 226 11.78 17.72 15.26
N LYS A 227 11.91 16.76 14.34
CA LYS A 227 10.99 16.58 13.19
C LYS A 227 9.95 15.48 13.41
N LYS A 228 10.04 14.70 14.49
CA LYS A 228 9.17 13.54 14.73
C LYS A 228 7.93 13.95 15.55
N PRO A 229 6.71 13.66 15.06
CA PRO A 229 5.50 13.91 15.84
C PRO A 229 5.35 12.83 16.92
N GLU A 230 5.13 13.26 18.16
CA GLU A 230 4.88 12.39 19.30
C GLU A 230 3.58 12.79 19.99
N LEU A 231 2.86 11.78 20.44
CA LEU A 231 1.63 11.93 21.20
C LEU A 231 1.77 11.16 22.51
N THR A 232 1.93 11.90 23.60
CA THR A 232 2.05 11.34 24.94
C THR A 232 0.66 11.19 25.53
N LEU A 233 0.30 9.97 25.92
CA LEU A 233 -0.97 9.59 26.51
C LEU A 233 -0.77 9.30 28.01
N LEU A 234 -1.62 9.88 28.86
CA LEU A 234 -1.66 9.55 30.28
C LEU A 234 -2.97 8.80 30.57
N TRP A 235 -2.87 7.51 30.84
CA TRP A 235 -4.02 6.64 31.08
C TRP A 235 -4.62 6.91 32.46
N GLU A 236 -5.96 6.95 32.52
CA GLU A 236 -6.67 6.93 33.80
C GLU A 236 -6.48 5.53 34.43
N PRO A 237 -6.12 5.43 35.72
CA PRO A 237 -6.03 4.15 36.39
C PRO A 237 -7.42 3.51 36.56
N ASP A 238 -7.48 2.18 36.47
CA ASP A 238 -8.73 1.44 36.66
C ASP A 238 -9.14 1.39 38.15
N ASP A 239 -8.15 1.40 39.03
CA ASP A 239 -8.30 1.40 40.49
C ASP A 239 -7.54 2.57 41.13
N LEU A 240 -8.05 3.09 42.26
CA LEU A 240 -7.47 4.22 42.99
C LEU A 240 -6.05 3.94 43.55
N GLU A 241 -5.66 2.67 43.62
CA GLU A 241 -4.34 2.23 44.09
C GLU A 241 -3.28 2.18 42.96
N GLU A 242 -3.71 2.26 41.69
CA GLU A 242 -2.78 2.23 40.55
C GLU A 242 -2.28 3.63 40.17
N GLU A 243 -0.99 3.73 39.88
CA GLU A 243 -0.44 4.95 39.30
C GLU A 243 -0.85 5.10 37.83
N PRO A 244 -1.10 6.33 37.36
CA PRO A 244 -1.43 6.59 35.97
C PRO A 244 -0.25 6.20 35.07
N VAL A 245 -0.53 5.40 34.05
CA VAL A 245 0.50 4.90 33.13
C VAL A 245 0.69 5.90 32.00
N GLN A 246 1.93 6.31 31.75
CA GLN A 246 2.28 7.15 30.60
C GLN A 246 2.71 6.27 29.42
N GLN A 247 2.20 6.57 28.21
CA GLN A 247 2.56 5.89 26.98
C GLN A 247 2.84 6.92 25.87
N VAL A 248 3.99 6.80 25.21
CA VAL A 248 4.35 7.67 24.08
C VAL A 248 4.04 6.97 22.76
N ILE A 249 3.25 7.61 21.92
CA ILE A 249 2.90 7.15 20.59
C ILE A 249 3.67 7.96 19.55
N THR A 250 4.48 7.26 18.74
CA THR A 250 5.19 7.84 17.60
C THR A 250 5.00 6.99 16.36
N ILE A 251 5.49 7.46 15.22
CA ILE A 251 5.41 6.73 13.95
C ILE A 251 6.24 5.44 14.07
N PHE A 252 5.69 4.35 13.54
CA PHE A 252 6.22 2.99 13.69
C PHE A 252 6.18 2.42 15.11
N SER A 253 5.52 3.05 16.09
CA SER A 253 5.21 2.38 17.36
C SER A 253 4.34 1.15 17.10
N LEU A 254 4.72 0.01 17.69
CA LEU A 254 3.90 -1.19 17.73
C LEU A 254 2.96 -1.09 18.93
N VAL A 255 1.67 -1.35 18.69
CA VAL A 255 0.61 -1.18 19.69
C VAL A 255 -0.44 -2.27 19.57
N ASP A 256 -1.14 -2.57 20.66
CA ASP A 256 -2.28 -3.49 20.64
C ASP A 256 -3.59 -2.74 20.48
N VAL A 257 -4.41 -3.18 19.52
CA VAL A 257 -5.71 -2.57 19.25
C VAL A 257 -6.83 -3.59 19.28
N VAL A 258 -8.03 -3.10 19.59
CA VAL A 258 -9.27 -3.87 19.51
C VAL A 258 -10.19 -3.22 18.50
N LEU A 259 -10.66 -4.02 17.54
CA LEU A 259 -11.71 -3.62 16.61
C LEU A 259 -13.07 -3.94 17.21
N GLN A 260 -13.96 -2.95 17.26
CA GLN A 260 -15.30 -3.10 17.82
C GLN A 260 -16.35 -2.53 16.87
N ALA A 261 -17.46 -3.25 16.71
CA ALA A 261 -18.57 -2.77 15.90
C ALA A 261 -19.25 -1.56 16.57
N GLU A 262 -19.65 -0.59 15.76
CA GLU A 262 -20.41 0.58 16.20
C GLU A 262 -21.92 0.34 16.03
N ALA A 263 -22.74 1.21 16.61
CA ALA A 263 -24.19 1.17 16.42
C ALA A 263 -24.61 1.39 14.95
N THR A 264 -23.80 2.13 14.18
CA THR A 264 -24.07 2.37 12.76
C THR A 264 -23.72 1.14 11.93
N ALA A 265 -24.62 0.74 11.02
CA ALA A 265 -24.42 -0.42 10.17
C ALA A 265 -23.09 -0.34 9.38
N LEU A 266 -22.35 -1.46 9.38
CA LEU A 266 -21.04 -1.63 8.72
C LEU A 266 -19.92 -0.70 9.24
N LYS A 267 -20.15 0.00 10.35
CA LYS A 267 -19.13 0.82 11.01
C LYS A 267 -18.52 0.05 12.18
N TYR A 268 -17.23 0.26 12.34
CA TYR A 268 -16.44 -0.30 13.42
C TYR A 268 -15.28 0.66 13.70
N SER A 269 -14.91 0.77 14.96
CA SER A 269 -13.81 1.59 15.45
C SER A 269 -12.60 0.72 15.77
N ALA A 270 -11.45 1.36 15.96
CA ALA A 270 -10.30 0.76 16.60
C ALA A 270 -10.03 1.54 17.89
N ILE A 271 -9.81 0.84 18.99
CA ILE A 271 -9.37 1.42 20.26
C ILE A 271 -8.01 0.85 20.64
N LEU A 272 -7.18 1.68 21.25
CA LEU A 272 -5.87 1.29 21.78
C LEU A 272 -6.09 0.59 23.12
N LYS A 273 -5.40 -0.53 23.37
CA LYS A 273 -5.36 -1.15 24.69
C LYS A 273 -4.43 -0.37 25.63
N ARG A 274 -4.83 -0.19 26.89
CA ARG A 274 -3.95 0.29 27.96
C ARG A 274 -2.76 -0.67 28.07
N PRO A 275 -1.52 -0.17 28.08
CA PRO A 275 -0.35 -1.02 28.25
C PRO A 275 -0.37 -1.68 29.63
N GLY A 276 -0.05 -2.97 29.67
CA GLY A 276 0.11 -3.69 30.95
C GLY A 276 1.36 -3.23 31.72
N PRO A 277 1.50 -3.61 33.00
CA PRO A 277 2.59 -3.19 33.87
C PRO A 277 4.00 -3.59 33.39
N GLU A 278 4.12 -4.52 32.44
CA GLU A 278 5.40 -4.96 31.87
C GLU A 278 5.89 -4.11 30.68
N HIS A 279 5.00 -3.32 30.03
CA HIS A 279 5.34 -2.58 28.81
C HIS A 279 5.92 -1.16 29.04
N SER A 280 5.94 -0.70 30.28
CA SER A 280 6.46 0.62 30.70
C SER A 280 8.00 0.72 30.68
N LEU A 281 8.72 -0.39 30.52
CA LEU A 281 10.18 -0.46 30.61
C LEU A 281 10.91 -0.51 29.25
N GLY A 282 10.22 -0.39 28.12
CA GLY A 282 10.79 -0.59 26.78
C GLY A 282 11.64 0.55 26.20
N LEU A 283 12.02 1.56 26.98
CA LEU A 283 12.87 2.68 26.56
C LEU A 283 13.94 2.97 27.63
N GLU A 284 14.73 1.96 28.01
CA GLU A 284 15.95 2.19 28.80
C GLU A 284 17.20 2.19 27.91
N LYS A 285 17.73 3.42 27.74
CA LYS A 285 19.15 3.82 27.63
C LYS A 285 20.05 3.03 26.65
N GLU A 286 20.30 3.65 25.49
CA GLU A 286 21.65 3.57 24.90
C GLU A 286 22.61 4.21 25.92
N SER A 287 23.39 3.38 26.61
CA SER A 287 24.51 3.82 27.44
C SER A 287 25.64 4.26 26.51
N ASP A 288 25.99 5.54 26.58
CA ASP A 288 27.29 6.07 26.19
C ASP A 288 28.39 5.28 26.94
N GLU A 289 29.08 4.39 26.23
CA GLU A 289 30.42 3.95 26.62
C GLU A 289 31.42 4.86 25.89
N GLU A 290 31.90 5.89 26.60
CA GLU A 290 33.16 6.54 26.26
C GLU A 290 34.32 5.53 26.44
N PRO A 291 35.31 5.50 25.54
CA PRO A 291 36.50 4.69 25.74
C PRO A 291 37.44 5.41 26.70
N GLU A 292 37.68 4.83 27.88
CA GLU A 292 38.84 5.18 28.71
C GLU A 292 40.12 4.54 28.12
N ASP A 293 41.09 5.41 27.83
CA ASP A 293 42.54 5.26 27.63
C ASP A 293 43.13 4.14 26.74
#